data_AF-A0A7Y9HQ22-F1
#
_entry.id   AF-A0A7Y9HQ22-F1
#
_cell.length_a   1.000
_cell.length_b   1.000
_cell.length_c   1.000
_cell.angle_alpha   90.00
_cell.angle_beta   90.00
_cell.angle_gamma   90.00
#
_symmetry.space_group_name_H-M   'P 1'
#
loop_
_entity.id
_entity.type
_entity.pdbx_description
1 polymer ?
#
loop_
_entity_poly.entity_id
_entity_poly.type
_entity_poly.pdbx_seq_one_letter_code
_entity_poly.pdbx_strand_id
1 'polypeptide(L)'
;MANLILLLQQYGVLIVFGIVLIEQIGMPIPAFPILIVAGAMSVDGDASWFSVLAVAMLACLISDSFWFRAGRFYGKRILKLLCKISLSPDYCVSQTEDNFKRWGPKALIVAKFIPGFNVIAPPLAGALGTRRGTFLCFSIMGSLLWAGTGIAIGAFFHTSVDKLLDILSTMGTTALVVLLVLLGLFVAFKYVERKRFRQSVEIERITIDDFKHLMEQGHEPILVDARSATAQMLDPAVPGALLFNGGELSAEISGLDKSRPIIVYCSCPNDVTAAHVAKSLIGQGFHRARPLHGGLEAWNAAFRSESLPQDKTASA
;
A
#
# COMPACT_ATOMS: atom_id res chain seq x y z
N MET A 1 -23.72 0.57 42.42
CA MET A 1 -23.66 -0.58 41.48
C MET A 1 -23.87 -0.14 40.04
N ALA A 2 -24.94 0.60 39.69
CA ALA A 2 -25.16 1.11 38.33
C ALA A 2 -24.02 2.00 37.76
N ASN A 3 -23.42 2.88 38.56
CA ASN A 3 -22.28 3.71 38.12
C ASN A 3 -20.98 2.93 37.88
N LEU A 4 -20.78 1.78 38.56
CA LEU A 4 -19.59 0.95 38.37
C LEU A 4 -19.72 0.07 37.12
N ILE A 5 -20.94 -0.43 36.85
CA ILE A 5 -21.29 -1.13 35.60
C ILE A 5 -21.18 -0.15 34.42
N LEU A 6 -21.66 1.08 34.57
CA LEU A 6 -21.47 2.16 33.58
C LEU A 6 -20.00 2.47 33.35
N LEU A 7 -19.17 2.58 34.39
CA LEU A 7 -17.73 2.79 34.25
C LEU A 7 -17.03 1.59 33.58
N LEU A 8 -17.34 0.34 33.94
CA LEU A 8 -16.78 -0.86 33.29
C LEU A 8 -17.24 -0.98 31.82
N GLN A 9 -18.51 -0.72 31.53
CA GLN A 9 -19.04 -0.58 30.16
C GLN A 9 -18.32 0.52 29.38
N GLN A 10 -18.10 1.66 30.03
CA GLN A 10 -17.52 2.84 29.42
C GLN A 10 -16.01 2.65 29.17
N TYR A 11 -15.27 1.99 30.06
CA TYR A 11 -13.86 1.66 29.83
C TYR A 11 -13.69 0.54 28.79
N GLY A 12 -14.55 -0.50 28.78
CA GLY A 12 -14.49 -1.55 27.76
C GLY A 12 -14.68 -0.99 26.35
N VAL A 13 -15.71 -0.16 26.16
CA VAL A 13 -16.00 0.52 24.89
C VAL A 13 -14.88 1.51 24.50
N LEU A 14 -14.32 2.26 25.45
CA LEU A 14 -13.19 3.16 25.18
C LEU A 14 -11.89 2.42 24.85
N ILE A 15 -11.65 1.25 25.45
CA ILE A 15 -10.50 0.39 25.13
C ILE A 15 -10.64 -0.12 23.70
N VAL A 16 -11.83 -0.60 23.30
CA VAL A 16 -12.11 -1.00 21.91
C VAL A 16 -11.84 0.16 20.96
N PHE A 17 -12.37 1.36 21.27
CA PHE A 17 -12.14 2.56 20.47
C PHE A 17 -10.64 2.84 20.30
N GLY A 18 -9.90 2.89 21.41
CA GLY A 18 -8.47 3.21 21.42
C GLY A 18 -7.64 2.20 20.63
N ILE A 19 -7.88 0.90 20.83
CA ILE A 19 -7.11 -0.14 20.16
C ILE A 19 -7.42 -0.20 18.67
N VAL A 20 -8.70 -0.11 18.28
CA VAL A 20 -9.09 -0.02 16.86
C VAL A 20 -8.48 1.23 16.23
N LEU A 21 -8.51 2.39 16.91
CA LEU A 21 -7.92 3.62 16.38
C LEU A 21 -6.41 3.49 16.16
N ILE A 22 -5.69 2.94 17.15
CA ILE A 22 -4.24 2.74 17.08
C ILE A 22 -3.87 1.76 15.96
N GLU A 23 -4.59 0.64 15.84
CA GLU A 23 -4.41 -0.35 14.77
C GLU A 23 -4.65 0.27 13.39
N GLN A 24 -5.77 0.97 13.21
CA GLN A 24 -6.12 1.60 11.94
C GLN A 24 -5.21 2.78 11.58
N ILE A 25 -4.53 3.41 12.53
CA ILE A 25 -3.49 4.41 12.26
C ILE A 25 -2.21 3.76 11.71
N GLY A 26 -2.05 2.44 11.86
CA GLY A 26 -0.96 1.67 11.28
C GLY A 26 0.02 1.07 12.30
N MET A 27 -0.33 1.10 13.59
CA MET A 27 0.43 0.35 14.60
C MET A 27 0.08 -1.14 14.52
N PRO A 28 1.05 -2.05 14.63
CA PRO A 28 0.84 -3.49 14.45
C PRO A 28 0.20 -4.14 15.71
N ILE A 29 -0.95 -3.64 16.13
CA ILE A 29 -1.75 -4.19 17.24
C ILE A 29 -2.94 -4.93 16.64
N PRO A 30 -3.20 -6.20 16.95
CA PRO A 30 -4.35 -6.91 16.40
C PRO A 30 -5.65 -6.46 17.09
N ALA A 31 -6.43 -5.59 16.45
CA ALA A 31 -7.72 -5.13 16.98
C ALA A 31 -8.88 -6.13 16.79
N PHE A 32 -8.79 -7.00 15.77
CA PHE A 32 -9.85 -7.97 15.46
C PHE A 32 -10.18 -8.95 16.60
N PRO A 33 -9.20 -9.54 17.32
CA PRO A 33 -9.47 -10.37 18.50
C PRO A 33 -10.22 -9.62 19.61
N ILE A 34 -9.94 -8.34 19.82
CA ILE A 34 -10.60 -7.53 20.84
C ILE A 34 -12.07 -7.30 20.48
N LEU A 35 -12.39 -7.14 19.20
CA LEU A 35 -13.78 -7.07 18.74
C LEU A 35 -14.53 -8.38 18.96
N ILE A 36 -13.87 -9.53 18.83
CA ILE A 36 -14.45 -10.84 19.16
C ILE A 36 -14.75 -10.92 20.66
N VAL A 37 -13.80 -10.56 21.52
CA VAL A 37 -14.00 -10.55 22.98
C VAL A 37 -15.13 -9.60 23.37
N ALA A 38 -15.12 -8.37 22.84
CA ALA A 38 -16.17 -7.38 23.09
C ALA A 38 -17.54 -7.84 22.58
N GLY A 39 -17.58 -8.59 21.48
CA GLY A 39 -18.79 -9.20 20.96
C GLY A 39 -19.34 -10.33 21.82
N ALA A 40 -18.46 -11.17 22.38
CA ALA A 40 -18.87 -12.21 23.32
C ALA A 40 -19.49 -11.61 24.58
N MET A 41 -18.80 -10.62 25.18
CA MET A 41 -19.29 -9.91 26.37
C MET A 41 -20.60 -9.13 26.12
N SER A 42 -20.92 -8.83 24.86
CA SER A 42 -22.17 -8.16 24.52
C SER A 42 -23.42 -9.04 24.65
N VAL A 43 -23.24 -10.36 24.69
CA VAL A 43 -24.33 -11.33 24.87
C VAL A 43 -24.76 -11.42 26.33
N ASP A 44 -23.81 -11.33 27.26
CA ASP A 44 -24.05 -11.46 28.71
C ASP A 44 -24.61 -10.18 29.34
N GLY A 45 -24.83 -9.12 28.54
CA GLY A 45 -25.40 -7.84 28.98
C GLY A 45 -24.36 -6.83 29.47
N ASP A 46 -23.08 -7.21 29.49
CA ASP A 46 -21.99 -6.37 29.99
C ASP A 46 -21.57 -5.27 29.01
N ALA A 47 -21.93 -5.34 27.73
CA ALA A 47 -21.74 -4.24 26.78
C ALA A 47 -22.84 -4.23 25.71
N SER A 48 -23.34 -3.06 25.33
CA SER A 48 -24.26 -2.97 24.19
C SER A 48 -23.50 -3.23 22.89
N TRP A 49 -23.95 -4.24 22.14
CA TRP A 49 -23.46 -4.53 20.78
C TRP A 49 -23.38 -3.26 19.90
N PHE A 50 -24.43 -2.43 19.96
CA PHE A 50 -24.50 -1.20 19.17
C PHE A 50 -23.42 -0.20 19.58
N SER A 51 -23.12 -0.09 20.88
CA SER A 51 -22.07 0.79 21.38
C SER A 51 -20.69 0.35 20.93
N VAL A 52 -20.37 -0.95 21.00
CA VAL A 52 -19.10 -1.52 20.54
C VAL A 52 -18.93 -1.29 19.03
N LEU A 53 -19.96 -1.58 18.24
CA LEU A 53 -19.94 -1.37 16.80
C LEU A 53 -19.78 0.12 16.45
N ALA A 54 -20.53 1.00 17.12
CA ALA A 54 -20.47 2.44 16.86
C ALA A 54 -19.08 3.01 17.14
N VAL A 55 -18.43 2.65 18.25
CA VAL A 55 -17.09 3.17 18.55
C VAL A 55 -16.01 2.59 17.65
N ALA A 56 -16.12 1.30 17.26
CA ALA A 56 -15.20 0.69 16.30
C ALA A 56 -15.32 1.38 14.93
N MET A 57 -16.56 1.68 14.50
CA MET A 57 -16.81 2.45 13.28
C MET A 57 -16.25 3.87 13.38
N LEU A 58 -16.48 4.59 14.49
CA LEU A 58 -15.94 5.94 14.68
C LEU A 58 -14.41 5.94 14.63
N ALA A 59 -13.75 5.01 15.31
CA ALA A 59 -12.29 4.85 15.27
C ALA A 59 -11.78 4.61 13.84
N CYS A 60 -12.42 3.69 13.10
CA CYS A 60 -12.11 3.44 11.70
C CYS A 60 -12.28 4.69 10.85
N LEU A 61 -13.41 5.40 10.96
CA LEU A 61 -13.70 6.57 10.14
C LEU A 61 -12.76 7.74 10.42
N ILE A 62 -12.36 7.93 11.68
CA ILE A 62 -11.38 8.96 12.06
C ILE A 62 -10.04 8.66 11.38
N SER A 63 -9.53 7.43 11.52
CA SER A 63 -8.26 7.05 10.90
C SER A 63 -8.31 7.07 9.37
N ASP A 64 -9.33 6.44 8.79
CA ASP A 64 -9.54 6.35 7.35
C ASP A 64 -9.65 7.76 6.74
N SER A 65 -10.39 8.67 7.39
CA SER A 65 -10.53 10.06 6.93
C SER A 65 -9.24 10.85 7.07
N PHE A 66 -8.48 10.65 8.15
CA PHE A 66 -7.16 11.25 8.33
C PHE A 66 -6.24 10.85 7.18
N TRP A 67 -6.12 9.55 6.92
CA TRP A 67 -5.27 9.03 5.86
C TRP A 67 -5.73 9.41 4.46
N PHE A 68 -7.04 9.36 4.19
CA PHE A 68 -7.60 9.81 2.91
C PHE A 68 -7.31 11.29 2.66
N ARG A 69 -7.43 12.13 3.68
CA ARG A 69 -7.14 13.56 3.58
C ARG A 69 -5.64 13.79 3.39
N ALA A 70 -4.80 13.05 4.10
CA ALA A 70 -3.35 13.08 3.90
C ALA A 70 -2.97 12.65 2.48
N GLY A 71 -3.58 11.59 1.96
CA GLY A 71 -3.43 11.14 0.56
C GLY A 71 -3.86 12.19 -0.45
N ARG A 72 -4.97 12.90 -0.18
CA ARG A 72 -5.47 13.97 -1.04
C ARG A 72 -4.55 15.19 -1.09
N PHE A 73 -4.00 15.62 0.05
CA PHE A 73 -3.18 16.83 0.11
C PHE A 73 -1.71 16.57 -0.21
N TYR A 74 -1.14 15.48 0.30
CA TYR A 74 0.28 15.17 0.14
C TYR A 74 0.56 14.20 -1.01
N GLY A 75 -0.49 13.60 -1.59
CA GLY A 75 -0.40 12.78 -2.80
C GLY A 75 0.68 11.71 -2.70
N LYS A 76 1.68 11.82 -3.57
CA LYS A 76 2.80 10.88 -3.64
C LYS A 76 3.69 10.87 -2.40
N ARG A 77 3.82 11.99 -1.67
CA ARG A 77 4.78 12.09 -0.55
C ARG A 77 4.38 11.13 0.57
N ILE A 78 3.09 11.09 0.91
CA ILE A 78 2.59 10.18 1.94
C ILE A 78 2.62 8.72 1.47
N LEU A 79 2.33 8.47 0.18
CA LEU A 79 2.41 7.12 -0.37
C LEU A 79 3.85 6.61 -0.40
N LYS A 80 4.84 7.44 -0.78
CA LYS A 80 6.28 7.09 -0.70
C LYS A 80 6.73 6.83 0.74
N LEU A 81 6.28 7.64 1.70
CA LEU A 81 6.59 7.43 3.12
C LEU A 81 6.03 6.09 3.63
N LEU A 82 4.75 5.80 3.34
CA LEU A 82 4.11 4.55 3.71
C LEU A 82 4.75 3.35 3.00
N CYS A 83 5.11 3.48 1.72
CA CYS A 83 5.82 2.44 0.97
C CYS A 83 7.24 2.20 1.48
N LYS A 84 7.91 3.23 2.03
CA LYS A 84 9.26 3.12 2.62
C LYS A 84 9.24 2.43 3.99
N ILE A 85 8.17 2.62 4.76
CA ILE A 85 7.94 1.98 6.05
C ILE A 85 7.40 0.54 5.86
N SER A 86 6.65 0.29 4.78
CA SER A 86 6.13 -1.03 4.44
C SER A 86 7.24 -2.00 4.04
N LEU A 87 7.13 -3.25 4.51
CA LEU A 87 8.15 -4.30 4.42
C LEU A 87 8.57 -4.68 2.97
N SER A 88 7.78 -4.29 1.97
CA SER A 88 8.05 -4.49 0.53
C SER A 88 7.69 -3.25 -0.31
N PRO A 89 8.62 -2.27 -0.45
CA PRO A 89 8.41 -1.06 -1.23
C PRO A 89 8.14 -1.31 -2.72
N ASP A 90 8.69 -2.39 -3.28
CA ASP A 90 8.60 -2.73 -4.71
C ASP A 90 7.24 -3.34 -5.10
N TYR A 91 6.57 -4.05 -4.18
CA TYR A 91 5.26 -4.69 -4.39
C TYR A 91 4.08 -3.85 -3.90
N CYS A 92 4.33 -2.91 -2.98
CA CYS A 92 3.31 -2.06 -2.36
C CYS A 92 2.54 -1.24 -3.40
N VAL A 93 3.25 -0.83 -4.45
CA VAL A 93 2.76 -0.02 -5.57
C VAL A 93 2.13 -0.93 -6.63
N SER A 94 2.86 -1.80 -7.34
CA SER A 94 2.30 -2.43 -8.55
C SER A 94 1.08 -3.36 -8.33
N GLN A 95 1.12 -4.25 -7.33
CA GLN A 95 0.07 -5.26 -7.16
C GLN A 95 -1.19 -4.70 -6.48
N THR A 96 -1.00 -3.85 -5.48
CA THR A 96 -2.11 -3.19 -4.76
C THR A 96 -2.80 -2.16 -5.67
N GLU A 97 -2.03 -1.51 -6.55
CA GLU A 97 -2.54 -0.54 -7.52
C GLU A 97 -3.30 -1.19 -8.67
N ASP A 98 -2.86 -2.33 -9.20
CA ASP A 98 -3.60 -3.04 -10.25
C ASP A 98 -4.96 -3.52 -9.75
N ASN A 99 -5.02 -3.97 -8.49
CA ASN A 99 -6.27 -4.32 -7.83
C ASN A 99 -7.14 -3.08 -7.55
N PHE A 100 -6.58 -1.96 -7.09
CA PHE A 100 -7.36 -0.73 -6.91
C PHE A 100 -7.80 -0.11 -8.25
N LYS A 101 -7.04 -0.29 -9.34
CA LYS A 101 -7.45 0.09 -10.70
C LYS A 101 -8.68 -0.70 -11.17
N ARG A 102 -8.70 -2.00 -10.91
CA ARG A 102 -9.81 -2.89 -11.31
C ARG A 102 -11.06 -2.70 -10.46
N TRP A 103 -10.90 -2.54 -9.15
CA TRP A 103 -12.01 -2.52 -8.19
C TRP A 103 -12.40 -1.10 -7.76
N GLY A 104 -11.51 -0.13 -7.90
CA GLY A 104 -11.71 1.26 -7.51
C GLY A 104 -11.98 1.42 -6.02
N PRO A 105 -12.78 2.43 -5.63
CA PRO A 105 -13.18 2.66 -4.24
C PRO A 105 -13.88 1.46 -3.57
N LYS A 106 -14.44 0.51 -4.33
CA LYS A 106 -15.07 -0.70 -3.79
C LYS A 106 -14.08 -1.59 -3.04
N ALA A 107 -12.79 -1.51 -3.38
CA ALA A 107 -11.74 -2.25 -2.69
C ALA A 107 -11.67 -1.93 -1.18
N LEU A 108 -12.13 -0.74 -0.76
CA LEU A 108 -12.19 -0.33 0.65
C LEU A 108 -13.09 -1.25 1.50
N ILE A 109 -14.08 -1.92 0.90
CA ILE A 109 -14.95 -2.87 1.61
C ILE A 109 -14.15 -4.06 2.15
N VAL A 110 -13.23 -4.59 1.32
CA VAL A 110 -12.44 -5.78 1.65
C VAL A 110 -11.07 -5.44 2.22
N ALA A 111 -10.61 -4.18 2.08
CA ALA A 111 -9.28 -3.76 2.48
C ALA A 111 -8.98 -4.01 3.96
N LYS A 112 -9.99 -3.86 4.84
CA LYS A 112 -9.85 -4.03 6.29
C LYS A 112 -9.55 -5.47 6.72
N PHE A 113 -9.85 -6.46 5.88
CA PHE A 113 -9.57 -7.87 6.16
C PHE A 113 -8.14 -8.28 5.77
N ILE A 114 -7.42 -7.43 5.04
CA ILE A 114 -6.08 -7.72 4.52
C ILE A 114 -5.08 -6.84 5.27
N PRO A 115 -4.27 -7.41 6.19
CA PRO A 115 -3.27 -6.65 6.93
C PRO A 115 -2.33 -5.86 6.00
N GLY A 116 -2.09 -4.60 6.32
CA GLY A 116 -1.27 -3.69 5.52
C GLY A 116 -2.03 -3.02 4.38
N PHE A 117 -2.98 -3.70 3.72
CA PHE A 117 -3.81 -3.06 2.70
C PHE A 117 -4.80 -2.08 3.32
N ASN A 118 -5.31 -2.37 4.51
CA ASN A 118 -6.19 -1.49 5.29
C ASN A 118 -5.59 -0.09 5.54
N VAL A 119 -4.28 0.01 5.79
CA VAL A 119 -3.59 1.30 6.03
C VAL A 119 -3.32 2.06 4.72
N ILE A 120 -3.06 1.33 3.62
CA ILE A 120 -2.67 1.92 2.33
C ILE A 120 -3.89 2.33 1.48
N ALA A 121 -5.02 1.65 1.62
CA ALA A 121 -6.18 1.89 0.77
C ALA A 121 -6.81 3.30 0.95
N PRO A 122 -7.01 3.83 2.17
CA PRO A 122 -7.54 5.19 2.35
C PRO A 122 -6.67 6.31 1.75
N PRO A 123 -5.35 6.38 2.00
CA PRO A 123 -4.51 7.41 1.41
C PRO A 123 -4.39 7.25 -0.12
N LEU A 124 -4.38 6.02 -0.64
CA LEU A 124 -4.39 5.76 -2.08
C LEU A 124 -5.68 6.29 -2.74
N ALA A 125 -6.85 6.02 -2.15
CA ALA A 125 -8.13 6.55 -2.62
C ALA A 125 -8.16 8.09 -2.63
N GLY A 126 -7.52 8.72 -1.63
CA GLY A 126 -7.36 10.17 -1.53
C GLY A 126 -6.49 10.75 -2.64
N ALA A 127 -5.31 10.16 -2.86
CA ALA A 127 -4.33 10.55 -3.86
C ALA A 127 -4.85 10.39 -5.30
N LEU A 128 -5.68 9.38 -5.56
CA LEU A 128 -6.34 9.15 -6.85
C LEU A 128 -7.58 10.04 -7.08
N GLY A 129 -7.90 10.96 -6.18
CA GLY A 129 -8.97 11.93 -6.40
C GLY A 129 -10.40 11.40 -6.17
N THR A 130 -10.57 10.27 -5.47
CA THR A 130 -11.91 9.69 -5.19
C THR A 130 -12.84 10.70 -4.51
N ARG A 131 -14.07 10.93 -4.99
CA ARG A 131 -15.01 11.88 -4.35
C ARG A 131 -15.22 11.55 -2.86
N ARG A 132 -15.27 12.57 -1.98
CA ARG A 132 -15.35 12.38 -0.51
C ARG A 132 -16.53 11.50 -0.09
N GLY A 133 -17.71 11.74 -0.69
CA GLY A 133 -18.91 10.94 -0.39
C GLY A 133 -18.77 9.47 -0.82
N THR A 134 -18.15 9.21 -1.97
CA THR A 134 -17.88 7.84 -2.45
C THR A 134 -16.92 7.11 -1.52
N PHE A 135 -15.83 7.77 -1.12
CA PHE A 135 -14.88 7.22 -0.15
C PHE A 135 -15.57 6.88 1.18
N LEU A 136 -16.33 7.83 1.74
CA LEU A 136 -16.99 7.66 3.02
C LEU A 136 -18.00 6.51 2.98
N CYS A 137 -18.79 6.40 1.91
CA CYS A 137 -19.74 5.29 1.73
C CYS A 137 -19.04 3.92 1.77
N PHE A 138 -17.98 3.72 0.99
CA PHE A 138 -17.27 2.45 0.96
C PHE A 138 -16.45 2.16 2.23
N SER A 139 -15.88 3.20 2.87
CA SER A 139 -15.20 3.06 4.17
C SER A 139 -16.18 2.71 5.28
N ILE A 140 -17.38 3.30 5.30
CA ILE A 140 -18.46 2.91 6.23
C ILE A 140 -18.86 1.45 6.01
N MET A 141 -19.11 1.05 4.76
CA MET A 141 -19.48 -0.34 4.44
C MET A 141 -18.39 -1.34 4.86
N GLY A 142 -17.12 -1.04 4.57
CA GLY A 142 -15.99 -1.87 4.98
C GLY A 142 -15.81 -1.94 6.49
N SER A 143 -15.93 -0.81 7.18
CA SER A 143 -15.85 -0.74 8.66
C SER A 143 -16.97 -1.51 9.32
N LEU A 144 -18.19 -1.37 8.81
CA LEU A 144 -19.38 -2.08 9.30
C LEU A 144 -19.22 -3.58 9.10
N LEU A 145 -18.79 -4.01 7.91
CA LEU A 145 -18.61 -5.43 7.60
C LEU A 145 -17.50 -6.05 8.46
N TRP A 146 -16.34 -5.38 8.56
CA TRP A 146 -15.20 -5.87 9.34
C TRP A 146 -15.50 -5.91 10.84
N ALA A 147 -15.96 -4.81 11.43
CA ALA A 147 -16.28 -4.75 12.84
C ALA A 147 -17.47 -5.66 13.16
N GLY A 148 -18.53 -5.61 12.36
CA GLY A 148 -19.70 -6.47 12.52
C GLY A 148 -19.36 -7.95 12.47
N THR A 149 -18.45 -8.38 11.58
CA THR A 149 -17.99 -9.78 11.53
C THR A 149 -17.25 -10.18 12.80
N GLY A 150 -16.31 -9.37 13.28
CA GLY A 150 -15.57 -9.66 14.52
C GLY A 150 -16.50 -9.77 15.73
N ILE A 151 -17.40 -8.80 15.90
CA ILE A 151 -18.35 -8.80 17.01
C ILE A 151 -19.33 -9.99 16.86
N ALA A 152 -19.75 -10.34 15.63
CA ALA A 152 -20.74 -11.42 15.38
C ALA A 152 -20.16 -12.79 15.68
N ILE A 153 -18.89 -13.01 15.32
CA ILE A 153 -18.14 -14.20 15.72
C ILE A 153 -18.10 -14.28 17.25
N GLY A 154 -17.77 -13.18 17.92
CA GLY A 154 -17.80 -13.10 19.39
C GLY A 154 -19.14 -13.51 19.99
N ALA A 155 -20.22 -12.92 19.51
CA ALA A 155 -21.57 -13.19 19.98
C ALA A 155 -22.03 -14.62 19.67
N PHE A 156 -21.68 -15.17 18.50
CA PHE A 156 -22.06 -16.54 18.13
C PHE A 156 -21.32 -17.59 18.97
N PHE A 157 -20.05 -17.34 19.28
CA PHE A 157 -19.21 -18.26 20.05
C PHE A 157 -19.16 -17.95 21.56
N HIS A 158 -19.98 -17.03 22.09
CA HIS A 158 -19.94 -16.58 23.50
C HIS A 158 -19.90 -17.74 24.52
N THR A 159 -20.69 -18.80 24.32
CA THR A 159 -20.74 -19.99 25.20
C THR A 159 -19.46 -20.84 25.15
N SER A 160 -18.70 -20.71 24.07
CA SER A 160 -17.36 -21.28 23.94
C SER A 160 -16.27 -20.28 24.34
N VAL A 161 -16.55 -18.97 24.41
CA VAL A 161 -15.58 -17.92 24.73
C VAL A 161 -15.16 -17.98 26.19
N ASP A 162 -16.03 -18.37 27.13
CA ASP A 162 -15.58 -18.64 28.51
C ASP A 162 -14.56 -19.78 28.57
N LYS A 163 -14.82 -20.87 27.83
CA LYS A 163 -13.82 -21.94 27.64
C LYS A 163 -12.62 -21.47 26.82
N LEU A 164 -12.81 -20.56 25.88
CA LEU A 164 -11.76 -19.99 25.05
C LEU A 164 -10.89 -19.02 25.85
N LEU A 165 -11.40 -18.33 26.88
CA LEU A 165 -10.63 -17.45 27.77
C LEU A 165 -9.73 -18.28 28.69
N ASP A 166 -10.24 -19.40 29.21
CA ASP A 166 -9.44 -20.41 29.92
C ASP A 166 -8.41 -21.08 28.98
N ILE A 167 -8.80 -21.41 27.76
CA ILE A 167 -7.90 -21.93 26.72
C ILE A 167 -6.94 -20.84 26.22
N LEU A 168 -7.30 -19.56 26.15
CA LEU A 168 -6.44 -18.44 25.73
C LEU A 168 -5.42 -18.11 26.81
N SER A 169 -5.72 -18.32 28.08
CA SER A 169 -4.71 -18.23 29.14
C SER A 169 -3.66 -19.35 29.05
N THR A 170 -4.07 -20.54 28.56
CA THR A 170 -3.22 -21.74 28.48
C THR A 170 -2.58 -21.96 27.09
N MET A 171 -3.20 -21.45 26.03
CA MET A 171 -2.82 -21.54 24.61
C MET A 171 -2.54 -20.19 23.97
N GLY A 172 -2.63 -19.09 24.73
CA GLY A 172 -2.22 -17.76 24.25
C GLY A 172 -0.77 -17.78 23.78
N THR A 173 0.08 -18.59 24.42
CA THR A 173 1.45 -18.83 23.97
C THR A 173 1.49 -19.64 22.67
N THR A 174 0.67 -20.67 22.52
CA THR A 174 0.67 -21.55 21.33
C THR A 174 0.06 -20.88 20.11
N ALA A 175 -1.05 -20.15 20.26
CA ALA A 175 -1.67 -19.37 19.20
C ALA A 175 -0.79 -18.19 18.79
N LEU A 176 -0.16 -17.50 19.75
CA LEU A 176 0.83 -16.47 19.46
C LEU A 176 2.06 -17.05 18.76
N VAL A 177 2.56 -18.22 19.19
CA VAL A 177 3.67 -18.91 18.53
C VAL A 177 3.28 -19.35 17.11
N VAL A 178 2.09 -19.91 16.90
CA VAL A 178 1.62 -20.27 15.55
C VAL A 178 1.46 -19.03 14.69
N LEU A 179 0.91 -17.94 15.22
CA LEU A 179 0.82 -16.66 14.50
C LEU A 179 2.20 -16.09 14.16
N LEU A 180 3.15 -16.12 15.10
CA LEU A 180 4.52 -15.67 14.91
C LEU A 180 5.30 -16.59 13.96
N VAL A 181 5.03 -17.89 13.95
CA VAL A 181 5.62 -18.87 13.04
C VAL A 181 5.04 -18.69 11.64
N LEU A 182 3.72 -18.52 11.50
CA LEU A 182 3.08 -18.22 10.21
C LEU A 182 3.54 -16.86 9.68
N LEU A 183 3.64 -15.84 10.54
CA LEU A 183 4.18 -14.52 10.19
C LEU A 183 5.67 -14.65 9.82
N GLY A 184 6.45 -15.40 10.59
CA GLY A 184 7.87 -15.66 10.34
C GLY A 184 8.10 -16.42 9.04
N LEU A 185 7.29 -17.45 8.75
CA LEU A 185 7.30 -18.19 7.49
C LEU A 185 6.86 -17.31 6.33
N PHE A 186 5.83 -16.48 6.51
CA PHE A 186 5.39 -15.51 5.50
C PHE A 186 6.48 -14.48 5.20
N VAL A 187 7.11 -13.92 6.23
CA VAL A 187 8.24 -12.98 6.12
C VAL A 187 9.45 -13.66 5.49
N ALA A 188 9.78 -14.89 5.89
CA ALA A 188 10.89 -15.67 5.33
C ALA A 188 10.63 -16.04 3.88
N PHE A 189 9.42 -16.49 3.53
CA PHE A 189 9.00 -16.76 2.16
C PHE A 189 9.13 -15.49 1.31
N LYS A 190 8.61 -14.35 1.81
CA LYS A 190 8.76 -13.06 1.14
C LYS A 190 10.21 -12.59 1.04
N TYR A 191 11.04 -12.88 2.04
CA TYR A 191 12.46 -12.56 2.03
C TYR A 191 13.22 -13.40 1.01
N VAL A 192 12.93 -14.70 0.93
CA VAL A 192 13.52 -15.62 -0.06
C VAL A 192 13.04 -15.25 -1.46
N GLU A 193 11.75 -14.97 -1.65
CA GLU A 193 11.20 -14.46 -2.90
C GLU A 193 11.90 -13.17 -3.31
N ARG A 194 12.10 -12.23 -2.38
CA ARG A 194 12.83 -10.97 -2.62
C ARG A 194 14.30 -11.18 -2.96
N LYS A 195 14.97 -12.13 -2.30
CA LYS A 195 16.38 -12.45 -2.57
C LYS A 195 16.54 -13.09 -3.95
N ARG A 196 15.66 -14.03 -4.30
CA ARG A 196 15.62 -14.66 -5.64
C ARG A 196 15.25 -13.64 -6.72
N PHE A 197 14.31 -12.73 -6.43
CA PHE A 197 13.93 -11.65 -7.34
C PHE A 197 15.11 -10.69 -7.59
N ARG A 198 15.80 -10.23 -6.55
CA ARG A 198 17.02 -9.39 -6.70
C ARG A 198 18.13 -10.08 -7.48
N GLN A 199 18.35 -11.37 -7.24
CA GLN A 199 19.37 -12.16 -7.94
C GLN A 199 19.01 -12.43 -9.41
N SER A 200 17.73 -12.46 -9.76
CA SER A 200 17.28 -12.70 -11.14
C SER A 200 17.41 -11.49 -12.07
N VAL A 201 17.72 -10.31 -11.54
CA VAL A 201 17.74 -9.03 -12.26
C VAL A 201 19.13 -8.36 -12.17
N GLU A 202 20.17 -9.17 -12.41
CA GLU A 202 21.52 -8.67 -12.64
C GLU A 202 21.64 -8.26 -14.11
N ILE A 203 21.40 -6.97 -14.36
CA ILE A 203 21.56 -6.31 -15.66
C ILE A 203 22.33 -5.02 -15.43
N GLU A 204 23.23 -4.71 -16.36
CA GLU A 204 24.01 -3.48 -16.36
C GLU A 204 23.07 -2.27 -16.39
N ARG A 205 23.29 -1.32 -15.48
CA ARG A 205 22.53 -0.06 -15.40
C ARG A 205 23.37 1.05 -16.04
N ILE A 206 22.72 1.94 -16.78
CA ILE A 206 23.38 3.15 -17.31
C ILE A 206 23.20 4.29 -16.29
N THR A 207 24.27 5.05 -16.03
CA THR A 207 24.17 6.24 -15.18
C THR A 207 23.56 7.42 -15.96
N ILE A 208 23.15 8.46 -15.25
CA ILE A 208 22.61 9.67 -15.90
C ILE A 208 23.68 10.41 -16.72
N ASP A 209 24.94 10.33 -16.29
CA ASP A 209 26.07 10.97 -16.98
C ASP A 209 26.46 10.19 -18.24
N ASP A 210 26.49 8.86 -18.17
CA ASP A 210 26.68 8.01 -19.37
C ASP A 210 25.55 8.20 -20.37
N PHE A 211 24.32 8.37 -19.89
CA PHE A 211 23.17 8.68 -20.73
C PHE A 211 23.35 10.01 -21.46
N LYS A 212 23.84 11.06 -20.78
CA LYS A 212 24.16 12.36 -21.41
C LYS A 212 25.24 12.21 -22.48
N HIS A 213 26.32 11.51 -22.19
CA HIS A 213 27.38 11.25 -23.16
C HIS A 213 26.89 10.49 -24.39
N LEU A 214 25.98 9.55 -24.20
CA LEU A 214 25.38 8.81 -25.31
C LEU A 214 24.59 9.74 -26.25
N MET A 215 23.85 10.71 -25.70
CA MET A 215 23.16 11.75 -26.48
C MET A 215 24.14 12.71 -27.16
N GLU A 216 25.21 13.14 -26.49
CA GLU A 216 26.25 14.03 -27.05
C GLU A 216 26.97 13.40 -28.26
N GLN A 217 27.12 12.07 -28.26
CA GLN A 217 27.66 11.30 -29.37
C GLN A 217 26.69 11.17 -30.57
N GLY A 218 25.53 11.82 -30.51
CA GLY A 218 24.52 11.81 -31.58
C GLY A 218 23.67 10.53 -31.62
N HIS A 219 23.71 9.70 -30.58
CA HIS A 219 22.76 8.59 -30.48
C HIS A 219 21.40 9.12 -30.03
N GLU A 220 20.32 8.58 -30.59
CA GLU A 220 18.94 8.89 -30.19
C GLU A 220 18.34 7.73 -29.38
N PRO A 221 18.63 7.63 -28.07
CA PRO A 221 18.10 6.58 -27.22
C PRO A 221 16.58 6.69 -27.08
N ILE A 222 15.91 5.55 -27.09
CA ILE A 222 14.46 5.48 -26.87
C ILE A 222 14.22 5.33 -25.38
N LEU A 223 13.46 6.26 -24.82
CA LEU A 223 13.08 6.20 -23.40
C LEU A 223 11.80 5.39 -23.23
N VAL A 224 11.80 4.49 -22.25
CA VAL A 224 10.65 3.67 -21.90
C VAL A 224 10.30 3.91 -20.43
N ASP A 225 9.06 4.33 -20.19
CA ASP A 225 8.48 4.52 -18.87
C ASP A 225 7.90 3.21 -18.35
N ALA A 226 8.64 2.56 -17.45
CA ALA A 226 8.22 1.34 -16.76
C ALA A 226 7.59 1.61 -15.39
N ARG A 227 7.19 2.86 -15.10
CA ARG A 227 6.46 3.19 -13.87
C ARG A 227 5.08 2.55 -13.88
N SER A 228 4.51 2.34 -12.70
CA SER A 228 3.11 1.93 -12.60
C SER A 228 2.21 3.01 -13.18
N ALA A 229 1.04 2.62 -13.69
CA ALA A 229 0.11 3.57 -14.26
C ALA A 229 -0.35 4.64 -13.26
N THR A 230 -0.43 4.31 -11.97
CA THR A 230 -0.70 5.31 -10.91
C THR A 230 0.43 6.33 -10.82
N ALA A 231 1.68 5.88 -10.84
CA ALA A 231 2.83 6.78 -10.85
C ALA A 231 2.86 7.68 -12.10
N GLN A 232 2.44 7.16 -13.26
CA GLN A 232 2.26 7.91 -14.51
C GLN A 232 1.12 8.94 -14.43
N MET A 233 0.02 8.63 -13.73
CA MET A 233 -1.07 9.59 -13.50
C MET A 233 -0.67 10.70 -12.53
N LEU A 234 0.24 10.41 -11.59
CA LEU A 234 0.63 11.34 -10.54
C LEU A 234 1.83 12.22 -10.95
N ASP A 235 2.71 11.80 -11.87
CA ASP A 235 3.81 12.63 -12.43
C ASP A 235 3.76 12.56 -13.95
N PRO A 236 3.98 13.69 -14.64
CA PRO A 236 4.28 13.64 -16.06
C PRO A 236 5.44 12.68 -16.33
N ALA A 237 5.32 11.96 -17.44
CA ALA A 237 6.41 11.16 -17.97
C ALA A 237 7.56 12.05 -18.45
N VAL A 238 8.74 11.46 -18.58
CA VAL A 238 9.84 12.09 -19.32
C VAL A 238 9.36 12.42 -20.74
N PRO A 239 9.60 13.65 -21.25
CA PRO A 239 9.18 14.01 -22.59
C PRO A 239 9.68 13.01 -23.64
N GLY A 240 8.77 12.54 -24.51
CA GLY A 240 9.10 11.57 -25.56
C GLY A 240 9.27 10.12 -25.11
N ALA A 241 9.06 9.81 -23.82
CA ALA A 241 9.11 8.43 -23.35
C ALA A 241 7.87 7.61 -23.77
N LEU A 242 8.11 6.38 -24.24
CA LEU A 242 7.08 5.40 -24.56
C LEU A 242 6.59 4.72 -23.27
N LEU A 243 5.29 4.54 -23.13
CA LEU A 243 4.70 3.92 -21.93
C LEU A 243 4.72 2.39 -22.02
N PHE A 244 5.21 1.74 -20.97
CA PHE A 244 5.13 0.28 -20.83
C PHE A 244 3.94 -0.11 -19.96
N ASN A 245 2.93 -0.78 -20.54
CA ASN A 245 1.72 -1.20 -19.84
C ASN A 245 1.64 -2.72 -19.71
N GLY A 246 1.89 -3.24 -18.50
CA GLY A 246 1.37 -4.56 -18.08
C GLY A 246 1.91 -5.80 -18.80
N GLY A 247 3.02 -5.71 -19.54
CA GLY A 247 3.70 -6.89 -20.11
C GLY A 247 3.60 -7.04 -21.63
N GLU A 248 2.76 -6.24 -22.29
CA GLU A 248 2.74 -6.16 -23.76
C GLU A 248 3.51 -4.90 -24.21
N LEU A 249 4.47 -5.10 -25.11
CA LEU A 249 5.02 -3.99 -25.89
C LEU A 249 3.84 -3.32 -26.58
N SER A 250 3.66 -2.01 -26.40
CA SER A 250 2.75 -1.28 -27.27
C SER A 250 3.16 -1.56 -28.71
N ALA A 251 2.19 -1.65 -29.63
CA ALA A 251 2.47 -1.91 -31.05
C ALA A 251 3.55 -0.97 -31.64
N GLU A 252 3.72 0.19 -31.00
CA GLU A 252 4.77 1.18 -31.26
C GLU A 252 6.19 0.64 -31.04
N ILE A 253 6.45 -0.20 -30.03
CA ILE A 253 7.81 -0.68 -29.73
C ILE A 253 8.22 -1.82 -30.67
N SER A 254 7.28 -2.67 -31.08
CA SER A 254 7.54 -3.80 -32.00
C SER A 254 8.02 -3.36 -33.38
N GLY A 255 7.69 -2.14 -33.80
CA GLY A 255 8.13 -1.53 -35.06
C GLY A 255 9.45 -0.75 -34.98
N LEU A 256 10.07 -0.67 -33.79
CA LEU A 256 11.31 0.10 -33.62
C LEU A 256 12.53 -0.66 -34.12
N ASP A 257 13.52 0.11 -34.58
CA ASP A 257 14.84 -0.42 -34.89
C ASP A 257 15.50 -1.02 -33.63
N LYS A 258 15.73 -2.34 -33.68
CA LYS A 258 16.32 -3.13 -32.59
C LYS A 258 17.77 -2.76 -32.28
N SER A 259 18.43 -2.02 -33.17
CA SER A 259 19.82 -1.56 -32.99
C SER A 259 19.92 -0.30 -32.10
N ARG A 260 18.80 0.40 -31.88
CA ARG A 260 18.77 1.63 -31.09
C ARG A 260 18.94 1.34 -29.59
N PRO A 261 19.68 2.18 -28.84
CA PRO A 261 19.71 2.09 -27.38
C PRO A 261 18.31 2.30 -26.80
N ILE A 262 17.89 1.41 -25.88
CA ILE A 262 16.63 1.58 -25.15
C ILE A 262 16.94 1.80 -23.68
N ILE A 263 16.44 2.88 -23.12
CA ILE A 263 16.71 3.29 -21.76
C ILE A 263 15.40 3.23 -20.99
N VAL A 264 15.31 2.29 -20.05
CA VAL A 264 14.10 2.06 -19.28
C VAL A 264 14.24 2.73 -17.92
N TYR A 265 13.24 3.51 -17.49
CA TYR A 265 13.25 4.11 -16.16
C TYR A 265 12.00 3.71 -15.36
N CYS A 266 12.13 3.66 -14.03
CA CYS A 266 11.02 3.49 -13.11
C CYS A 266 11.11 4.55 -11.99
N SER A 267 10.22 4.47 -11.01
CA SER A 267 10.25 5.24 -9.76
C SER A 267 10.38 4.32 -8.53
N CYS A 268 10.93 3.12 -8.75
CA CYS A 268 11.03 2.02 -7.80
C CYS A 268 12.44 1.94 -7.20
N PRO A 269 12.60 1.54 -5.92
CA PRO A 269 13.92 1.42 -5.33
C PRO A 269 14.81 0.46 -6.10
N ASN A 270 16.07 0.83 -6.29
CA ASN A 270 17.09 0.06 -7.03
C ASN A 270 16.72 -0.28 -8.50
N ASP A 271 15.79 0.47 -9.10
CA ASP A 271 15.44 0.38 -10.51
C ASP A 271 14.93 -1.01 -10.95
N VAL A 272 14.34 -1.78 -10.02
CA VAL A 272 14.05 -3.20 -10.24
C VAL A 272 13.01 -3.44 -11.34
N THR A 273 11.94 -2.66 -11.38
CA THR A 273 10.93 -2.74 -12.46
C THR A 273 11.54 -2.39 -13.82
N ALA A 274 12.35 -1.32 -13.88
CA ALA A 274 13.05 -0.94 -15.12
C ALA A 274 13.97 -2.06 -15.61
N ALA A 275 14.65 -2.72 -14.68
CA ALA A 275 15.58 -3.79 -14.99
C ALA A 275 14.88 -5.08 -15.45
N HIS A 276 13.68 -5.39 -14.92
CA HIS A 276 12.85 -6.48 -15.44
C HIS A 276 12.35 -6.17 -16.86
N VAL A 277 11.83 -4.97 -17.09
CA VAL A 277 11.35 -4.55 -18.42
C VAL A 277 12.49 -4.57 -19.45
N ALA A 278 13.67 -4.07 -19.07
CA ALA A 278 14.87 -4.14 -19.92
C ALA A 278 15.27 -5.59 -20.25
N LYS A 279 15.19 -6.52 -19.28
CA LYS A 279 15.47 -7.94 -19.52
C LYS A 279 14.46 -8.58 -20.48
N SER A 280 13.17 -8.23 -20.34
CA SER A 280 12.12 -8.67 -21.27
C SER A 280 12.38 -8.18 -22.69
N LEU A 281 12.75 -6.91 -22.85
CA LEU A 281 13.14 -6.31 -24.14
C LEU A 281 14.36 -7.01 -24.76
N ILE A 282 15.38 -7.33 -23.97
CA ILE A 282 16.56 -8.10 -24.44
C ILE A 282 16.12 -9.47 -24.97
N GLY A 283 15.22 -10.16 -24.27
CA GLY A 283 14.67 -11.45 -24.72
C GLY A 283 13.93 -11.38 -26.06
N GLN A 284 13.48 -10.20 -26.48
CA GLN A 284 12.79 -9.94 -27.74
C GLN A 284 13.70 -9.38 -28.85
N GLY A 285 15.02 -9.28 -28.57
CA GLY A 285 16.06 -8.87 -29.53
C GLY A 285 16.55 -7.43 -29.37
N PHE A 286 16.06 -6.67 -28.38
CA PHE A 286 16.59 -5.33 -28.08
C PHE A 286 17.81 -5.43 -27.15
N HIS A 287 18.94 -5.88 -27.70
CA HIS A 287 20.14 -6.19 -26.91
C HIS A 287 20.78 -4.99 -26.19
N ARG A 288 20.51 -3.77 -26.66
CA ARG A 288 20.98 -2.50 -26.06
C ARG A 288 19.98 -1.90 -25.07
N ALA A 289 19.03 -2.67 -24.56
CA ALA A 289 18.16 -2.21 -23.49
C ALA A 289 18.92 -2.18 -22.15
N ARG A 290 18.83 -1.05 -21.44
CA ARG A 290 19.48 -0.82 -20.15
C ARG A 290 18.54 -0.05 -19.21
N PRO A 291 18.42 -0.45 -17.92
CA PRO A 291 17.76 0.37 -16.91
C PRO A 291 18.59 1.62 -16.57
N LEU A 292 17.91 2.76 -16.43
CA LEU A 292 18.48 4.01 -15.95
C LEU A 292 18.68 3.96 -14.43
N HIS A 293 19.91 4.16 -13.98
CA HIS A 293 20.24 4.19 -12.57
C HIS A 293 19.62 5.41 -11.88
N GLY A 294 18.88 5.18 -10.79
CA GLY A 294 18.16 6.23 -10.06
C GLY A 294 16.86 6.70 -10.73
N GLY A 295 16.51 6.08 -11.86
CA GLY A 295 15.22 6.22 -12.54
C GLY A 295 14.80 7.67 -12.80
N LEU A 296 13.51 7.96 -12.56
CA LEU A 296 12.93 9.28 -12.81
C LEU A 296 13.52 10.40 -11.92
N GLU A 297 13.99 10.07 -10.72
CA GLU A 297 14.57 11.07 -9.82
C GLU A 297 15.92 11.57 -10.35
N ALA A 298 16.76 10.66 -10.85
CA ALA A 298 18.02 11.02 -11.52
C ALA A 298 17.77 11.86 -12.78
N TRP A 299 16.78 11.50 -13.59
CA TRP A 299 16.36 12.32 -14.74
C TRP A 299 15.96 13.73 -14.32
N ASN A 300 15.06 13.85 -13.34
CA ASN A 300 14.54 15.15 -12.92
C ASN A 300 15.64 16.04 -12.32
N ALA A 301 16.56 15.45 -11.55
CA ALA A 301 17.71 16.18 -11.01
C ALA A 301 18.63 16.71 -12.12
N ALA A 302 18.78 15.96 -13.22
CA ALA A 302 19.67 16.31 -14.31
C ALA A 302 19.06 17.26 -15.36
N PHE A 303 17.75 17.18 -15.60
CA PHE A 303 17.10 17.85 -16.74
C PHE A 303 15.88 18.69 -16.38
N ARG A 304 15.30 18.55 -15.18
CA ARG A 304 14.05 19.25 -14.79
C ARG A 304 14.28 20.45 -13.89
N SER A 305 15.50 20.67 -13.38
CA SER A 305 15.81 21.78 -12.47
C SER A 305 15.88 23.16 -13.13
N GLU A 306 15.76 23.27 -14.45
CA GLU A 306 15.77 24.56 -15.16
C GLU A 306 14.36 25.16 -15.42
N SER A 307 13.27 24.46 -15.07
CA SER A 307 11.91 24.89 -15.45
C SER A 307 10.94 25.16 -14.29
N LEU A 308 11.41 25.38 -13.05
CA LEU A 308 10.54 25.87 -11.97
C LEU A 308 10.89 27.33 -11.67
N PRO A 309 9.97 28.28 -11.91
CA PRO A 309 10.06 29.59 -11.26
C PRO A 309 10.12 29.35 -9.75
N GLN A 310 11.14 29.92 -9.10
CA GLN A 310 11.15 30.05 -7.66
C GLN A 310 9.90 30.84 -7.27
N ASP A 311 8.92 30.18 -6.66
CA ASP A 311 7.78 30.84 -6.06
C ASP A 311 8.30 31.64 -4.85
N LYS A 312 8.62 32.91 -5.12
CA LYS A 312 8.86 33.94 -4.13
C LYS A 312 7.54 34.25 -3.44
N THR A 313 7.20 33.52 -2.38
CA THR A 313 6.20 33.97 -1.40
C THR A 313 6.54 33.50 0.01
N ALA A 314 7.51 34.18 0.63
CA ALA A 314 7.61 34.32 2.07
C ALA A 314 8.30 35.65 2.41
N SER A 315 7.61 36.74 2.10
CA SER A 315 7.88 38.07 2.66
C SER A 315 6.54 38.78 2.85
N ALA A 316 5.95 38.61 4.04
CA ALA A 316 5.09 39.54 4.75
C ALA A 316 4.85 38.98 6.15
#